data_AF-A0A841IS82-F1
#
_entry.id   AF-A0A841IS82-F1
#
_cell.length_a   1.000
_cell.length_b   1.000
_cell.length_c   1.000
_cell.angle_alpha   90.00
_cell.angle_beta   90.00
_cell.angle_gamma   90.00
#
_symmetry.space_group_name_H-M   'P 1'
#
loop_
_entity.id
_entity.type
_entity.pdbx_description
1 polymer ?
#
loop_
_entity_poly.entity_id
_entity_poly.type
_entity_poly.pdbx_seq_one_letter_code
_entity_poly.pdbx_strand_id
1 'polypeptide(L)'
;MGAERTRGRHGGGRTRGPLAVAAAVLAVCVAAGLTWVLRSGGTEEPTDGAAAPPVPPLAVLLDRIGISRDGSRAGADLDGRGNSLSAQHLAAAGWTPGREVVLLGAPIELPDYALGRPDHVVSDGQRVGLRGRHDAVVVLATATGAGGAAVTGTGRIVYTDGTEEEFRLTVHDWLEGPAGDAALVLPGVNSAAEGGPSLLLGSARLYARSVPADPGREVDHVVLPRTGQGSLHVFAVGGRAADRQWTGTWARAVSGYTEVGPWQDQTLRLAVRTTAGGHRVRIRLENTFAAEPVMIGAASLALRGTGAAPLGEPVPLTFEGRADVSLPAGGQVFSDPVEILLPPRSDVLVSLHLPEPVHAAPVHSAAGDTSYTSEAGSGDRTLDATGAPFTGRLYTWPFLTGVEVLGGPGAVVALGDSITDGAGSTRDAHARWPDVLAARLDAGAGLPTMGVLNAGIAGNRVTRDLYPGEGVAPHVGGVSMLHRAPRDVFAHNGVRAVVVFAGINDLRSGVPAETVAAGLEELGRRARERGLRVFVATLAPCGGEARCTEEVERGRQQVNARLRAAAEDPGSPFDGVWDFDAVLRDPEAPERLLPAYDSGDHLHPGDAGLRALAESVNLYQLVG
;
A
#
# COMPACT_ATOMS: atom_id res chain seq x y z
N MET A 1 -11.70 -59.49 -59.95
CA MET A 1 -12.68 -60.59 -59.92
C MET A 1 -14.05 -59.92 -59.97
N GLY A 2 -14.56 -59.63 -61.17
CA GLY A 2 -15.52 -60.52 -61.86
C GLY A 2 -16.88 -60.34 -61.18
N ALA A 3 -17.63 -59.25 -61.39
CA ALA A 3 -18.26 -58.76 -62.62
C ALA A 3 -19.19 -59.79 -63.27
N GLU A 4 -20.29 -59.23 -63.82
CA GLU A 4 -21.18 -59.73 -64.88
C GLU A 4 -22.66 -59.74 -64.43
N ARG A 5 -23.65 -59.28 -65.19
CA ARG A 5 -23.82 -58.74 -66.55
C ARG A 5 -25.33 -58.36 -66.61
N THR A 6 -25.93 -57.55 -67.48
CA THR A 6 -25.74 -57.32 -68.92
C THR A 6 -26.74 -56.24 -69.38
N ARG A 7 -26.31 -55.41 -70.36
CA ARG A 7 -27.00 -54.94 -71.61
C ARG A 7 -28.39 -54.26 -71.52
N GLY A 8 -28.71 -53.22 -72.29
CA GLY A 8 -27.99 -52.50 -73.34
C GLY A 8 -28.93 -51.62 -74.20
N ARG A 9 -28.32 -50.59 -74.82
CA ARG A 9 -28.55 -49.98 -76.15
C ARG A 9 -29.90 -49.37 -76.60
N HIS A 10 -29.71 -48.21 -77.25
CA HIS A 10 -30.53 -47.51 -78.26
C HIS A 10 -31.81 -46.83 -77.78
N GLY A 11 -32.18 -45.62 -78.22
CA GLY A 11 -31.67 -44.77 -79.29
C GLY A 11 -32.86 -43.98 -79.87
N GLY A 12 -32.67 -42.67 -80.07
CA GLY A 12 -33.35 -41.79 -81.05
C GLY A 12 -34.89 -41.78 -81.17
N GLY A 13 -35.48 -40.58 -81.17
CA GLY A 13 -36.82 -40.43 -81.73
C GLY A 13 -37.51 -39.12 -81.43
N ARG A 14 -37.08 -38.03 -82.08
CA ARG A 14 -37.93 -36.87 -82.32
C ARG A 14 -39.05 -37.29 -83.28
N THR A 15 -40.29 -36.81 -83.08
CA THR A 15 -40.99 -35.85 -83.95
C THR A 15 -42.51 -36.02 -83.94
N ARG A 16 -43.19 -34.86 -83.86
CA ARG A 16 -44.46 -34.46 -84.49
C ARG A 16 -45.72 -35.24 -84.06
N GLY A 17 -46.83 -34.63 -83.68
CA GLY A 17 -47.40 -33.34 -84.07
C GLY A 17 -48.87 -33.30 -83.59
N PRO A 18 -49.70 -32.38 -84.08
CA PRO A 18 -50.42 -31.43 -83.22
C PRO A 18 -51.95 -31.54 -83.24
N LEU A 19 -52.61 -30.77 -82.35
CA LEU A 19 -53.85 -29.96 -82.53
C LEU A 19 -54.60 -29.90 -81.18
N ALA A 20 -54.53 -28.76 -80.49
CA ALA A 20 -55.61 -27.76 -80.33
C ALA A 20 -56.39 -28.03 -79.01
N VAL A 21 -56.71 -27.10 -78.10
CA VAL A 21 -57.37 -25.78 -78.19
C VAL A 21 -57.21 -25.06 -76.81
N ALA A 22 -57.31 -23.72 -76.80
CA ALA A 22 -57.73 -22.80 -75.69
C ALA A 22 -56.67 -21.95 -74.93
N ALA A 23 -56.55 -20.68 -75.38
CA ALA A 23 -56.50 -19.38 -74.68
C ALA A 23 -55.83 -19.26 -73.27
N ALA A 24 -54.70 -18.54 -73.11
CA ALA A 24 -54.51 -17.09 -72.82
C ALA A 24 -54.64 -16.72 -71.32
N VAL A 25 -53.88 -15.84 -70.64
CA VAL A 25 -52.55 -15.18 -70.69
C VAL A 25 -52.46 -14.31 -69.41
N LEU A 26 -51.30 -14.26 -68.71
CA LEU A 26 -50.79 -13.23 -67.73
C LEU A 26 -51.65 -12.82 -66.50
N ALA A 27 -51.21 -12.20 -65.39
CA ALA A 27 -49.96 -11.98 -64.64
C ALA A 27 -50.32 -11.11 -63.40
N VAL A 28 -49.65 -11.34 -62.26
CA VAL A 28 -49.11 -10.36 -61.27
C VAL A 28 -50.06 -9.45 -60.42
N CYS A 29 -49.88 -9.50 -59.07
CA CYS A 29 -49.74 -8.39 -58.07
C CYS A 29 -50.52 -8.52 -56.72
N VAL A 30 -49.72 -8.53 -55.63
CA VAL A 30 -49.79 -7.76 -54.36
C VAL A 30 -50.89 -8.00 -53.28
N ALA A 31 -50.40 -8.53 -52.15
CA ALA A 31 -50.62 -8.23 -50.72
C ALA A 31 -52.01 -7.87 -50.13
N ALA A 32 -52.41 -8.59 -49.07
CA ALA A 32 -52.70 -8.05 -47.72
C ALA A 32 -53.21 -9.15 -46.75
N GLY A 33 -52.80 -9.08 -45.47
CA GLY A 33 -53.72 -9.27 -44.34
C GLY A 33 -53.66 -10.53 -43.47
N LEU A 34 -53.09 -10.36 -42.26
CA LEU A 34 -53.45 -10.93 -40.94
C LEU A 34 -53.35 -12.46 -40.65
N THR A 35 -52.32 -12.78 -39.86
CA THR A 35 -52.31 -13.57 -38.60
C THR A 35 -53.43 -14.57 -38.28
N TRP A 36 -53.06 -15.86 -38.20
CA TRP A 36 -53.46 -16.72 -37.08
C TRP A 36 -52.31 -17.66 -36.67
N VAL A 37 -52.18 -17.79 -35.36
CA VAL A 37 -51.12 -18.45 -34.58
C VAL A 37 -51.20 -19.97 -34.70
N LEU A 38 -50.08 -20.66 -34.91
CA LEU A 38 -49.81 -21.98 -34.31
C LEU A 38 -48.31 -22.16 -34.07
N ARG A 39 -47.94 -22.27 -32.79
CA ARG A 39 -46.64 -22.67 -32.25
C ARG A 39 -46.41 -24.17 -32.48
N SER A 40 -45.25 -24.51 -33.03
CA SER A 40 -44.46 -25.70 -32.71
C SER A 40 -43.05 -25.45 -33.27
N GLY A 41 -42.05 -25.17 -32.44
CA GLY A 41 -41.35 -26.22 -31.69
C GLY A 41 -40.10 -26.64 -32.46
N GLY A 42 -39.25 -25.67 -32.83
CA GLY A 42 -37.92 -25.90 -33.39
C GLY A 42 -36.88 -25.54 -32.35
N THR A 43 -36.18 -26.55 -31.85
CA THR A 43 -34.99 -26.41 -31.00
C THR A 43 -33.89 -25.75 -31.82
N GLU A 44 -33.63 -24.47 -31.56
CA GLU A 44 -32.35 -23.85 -31.94
C GLU A 44 -31.26 -24.52 -31.10
N GLU A 45 -30.35 -25.20 -31.79
CA GLU A 45 -29.05 -25.59 -31.22
C GLU A 45 -28.36 -24.31 -30.71
N PRO A 46 -27.74 -24.35 -29.50
CA PRO A 46 -27.01 -23.21 -29.00
C PRO A 46 -25.80 -22.99 -29.92
N THR A 47 -25.86 -21.93 -30.72
CA THR A 47 -24.71 -21.41 -31.45
C THR A 47 -23.60 -21.13 -30.45
N ASP A 48 -22.40 -21.63 -30.78
CA ASP A 48 -21.12 -21.40 -30.11
C ASP A 48 -21.08 -20.11 -29.28
N GLY A 49 -20.70 -20.27 -28.01
CA GLY A 49 -20.55 -19.19 -27.05
C GLY A 49 -19.58 -18.14 -27.55
N ALA A 50 -20.10 -17.09 -28.18
CA ALA A 50 -19.37 -15.84 -28.34
C ALA A 50 -19.04 -15.34 -26.94
N ALA A 51 -17.76 -15.45 -26.54
CA ALA A 51 -17.28 -14.90 -25.29
C ALA A 51 -17.73 -13.43 -25.19
N ALA A 52 -18.31 -13.06 -24.04
CA ALA A 52 -18.72 -11.69 -23.80
C ALA A 52 -17.55 -10.74 -24.10
N PRO A 53 -17.79 -9.57 -24.70
CA PRO A 53 -16.72 -8.63 -25.02
C PRO A 53 -15.93 -8.30 -23.74
N PRO A 54 -14.60 -8.14 -23.83
CA PRO A 54 -13.76 -7.86 -22.67
C PRO A 54 -14.22 -6.57 -21.99
N VAL A 55 -14.25 -6.58 -20.65
CA VAL A 55 -14.57 -5.39 -19.86
C VAL A 55 -13.48 -4.34 -20.12
N PRO A 56 -13.85 -3.09 -20.48
CA PRO A 56 -12.87 -2.07 -20.83
C PRO A 56 -12.08 -1.59 -19.61
N PRO A 57 -10.84 -1.09 -19.79
CA PRO A 57 -10.09 -0.43 -18.72
C PRO A 57 -10.78 0.88 -18.32
N LEU A 58 -10.44 1.41 -17.13
CA LEU A 58 -11.06 2.63 -16.58
C LEU A 58 -10.96 3.82 -17.55
N ALA A 59 -9.84 3.96 -18.27
CA ALA A 59 -9.59 5.07 -19.19
C ALA A 59 -10.70 5.28 -20.25
N VAL A 60 -11.41 4.21 -20.62
CA VAL A 60 -12.52 4.26 -21.61
C VAL A 60 -13.84 4.70 -20.95
N LEU A 61 -13.95 4.58 -19.63
CA LEU A 61 -15.15 4.89 -18.85
C LEU A 61 -15.18 6.32 -18.33
N LEU A 62 -14.04 7.02 -18.34
CA LEU A 62 -13.91 8.39 -17.85
C LEU A 62 -14.91 9.32 -18.56
N ASP A 63 -15.75 9.99 -17.79
CA ASP A 63 -16.86 10.80 -18.30
C ASP A 63 -17.02 12.17 -17.60
N ARG A 64 -16.23 12.44 -16.56
CA ARG A 64 -16.22 13.72 -15.82
C ARG A 64 -14.88 14.43 -15.92
N ILE A 65 -14.94 15.76 -15.86
CA ILE A 65 -13.77 16.63 -15.81
C ILE A 65 -13.68 17.20 -14.39
N GLY A 66 -12.68 16.75 -13.62
CA GLY A 66 -12.42 17.16 -12.24
C GLY A 66 -11.06 17.82 -12.07
N ILE A 67 -10.23 17.83 -13.11
CA ILE A 67 -8.90 18.45 -13.14
C ILE A 67 -8.92 19.60 -14.16
N SER A 68 -8.41 20.76 -13.78
CA SER A 68 -8.33 21.92 -14.66
C SER A 68 -6.99 22.64 -14.55
N ARG A 69 -6.63 23.38 -15.60
CA ARG A 69 -5.53 24.33 -15.52
C ARG A 69 -5.93 25.54 -14.70
N ASP A 70 -5.00 26.05 -13.91
CA ASP A 70 -5.17 27.33 -13.21
C ASP A 70 -5.55 28.44 -14.18
N GLY A 71 -6.55 29.24 -13.81
CA GLY A 71 -7.10 30.31 -14.64
C GLY A 71 -8.06 29.85 -15.74
N SER A 72 -8.22 28.53 -15.95
CA SER A 72 -9.14 28.00 -16.95
C SER A 72 -10.58 28.13 -16.49
N ARG A 73 -11.44 28.60 -17.39
CA ARG A 73 -12.91 28.52 -17.24
C ARG A 73 -13.50 27.24 -17.86
N ALA A 74 -12.64 26.30 -18.27
CA ALA A 74 -13.11 24.98 -18.71
C ALA A 74 -14.00 24.41 -17.61
N GLY A 75 -15.16 23.85 -17.98
CA GLY A 75 -16.23 23.42 -17.07
C GLY A 75 -15.89 22.19 -16.21
N ALA A 76 -14.68 22.13 -15.66
CA ALA A 76 -14.29 21.16 -14.66
C ALA A 76 -15.07 21.43 -13.37
N ASP A 77 -15.63 20.38 -12.81
CA ASP A 77 -16.47 20.45 -11.62
C ASP A 77 -16.43 19.11 -10.89
N LEU A 78 -15.64 19.06 -9.82
CA LEU A 78 -15.48 17.88 -9.00
C LEU A 78 -16.55 17.80 -7.91
N ASP A 79 -17.01 18.93 -7.37
CA ASP A 79 -17.88 18.99 -6.19
C ASP A 79 -19.31 19.51 -6.47
N GLY A 80 -19.64 19.79 -7.73
CA GLY A 80 -20.91 20.38 -8.15
C GLY A 80 -20.99 21.90 -7.96
N ARG A 81 -19.88 22.55 -7.59
CA ARG A 81 -19.79 24.00 -7.33
C ARG A 81 -18.82 24.70 -8.27
N GLY A 82 -18.26 23.99 -9.25
CA GLY A 82 -17.26 24.49 -10.17
C GLY A 82 -15.84 24.50 -9.60
N ASN A 83 -15.58 23.71 -8.56
CA ASN A 83 -14.22 23.54 -8.02
C ASN A 83 -13.56 22.30 -8.61
N SER A 84 -12.25 22.34 -8.80
CA SER A 84 -11.49 21.25 -9.43
C SER A 84 -10.07 21.15 -8.89
N LEU A 85 -9.43 20.00 -9.09
CA LEU A 85 -8.01 19.83 -8.83
C LEU A 85 -7.18 20.67 -9.81
N SER A 86 -6.06 21.23 -9.34
CA SER A 86 -5.12 21.97 -10.19
C SER A 86 -4.17 21.02 -10.92
N ALA A 87 -4.18 21.09 -12.26
CA ALA A 87 -3.24 20.37 -13.12
C ALA A 87 -1.78 20.80 -12.88
N GLN A 88 -1.56 22.07 -12.53
CA GLN A 88 -0.25 22.61 -12.21
C GLN A 88 0.26 22.08 -10.87
N HIS A 89 -0.59 22.03 -9.84
CA HIS A 89 -0.20 21.42 -8.55
C HIS A 89 0.11 19.92 -8.69
N LEU A 90 -0.67 19.18 -9.49
CA LEU A 90 -0.36 17.78 -9.82
C LEU A 90 0.99 17.64 -10.53
N ALA A 91 1.24 18.46 -11.55
CA ALA A 91 2.50 18.43 -12.28
C ALA A 91 3.71 18.80 -11.39
N ALA A 92 3.55 19.77 -10.48
CA ALA A 92 4.56 20.14 -9.50
C ALA A 92 4.87 19.00 -8.51
N ALA A 93 3.88 18.17 -8.19
CA ALA A 93 4.02 16.95 -7.41
C ALA A 93 4.67 15.78 -8.18
N GLY A 94 4.96 15.96 -9.48
CA GLY A 94 5.48 14.91 -10.37
C GLY A 94 4.40 13.96 -10.91
N TRP A 95 3.11 14.27 -10.67
CA TRP A 95 1.96 13.55 -11.20
C TRP A 95 1.57 14.23 -12.51
N THR A 96 1.96 13.63 -13.64
CA THR A 96 1.72 14.16 -15.00
C THR A 96 0.75 13.25 -15.77
N PRO A 97 0.02 13.78 -16.78
CA PRO A 97 -0.96 12.99 -17.54
C PRO A 97 -0.39 11.69 -18.11
N GLY A 98 -1.10 10.58 -17.97
CA GLY A 98 -0.71 9.26 -18.50
C GLY A 98 0.52 8.62 -17.84
N ARG A 99 1.12 9.26 -16.81
CA ARG A 99 2.28 8.72 -16.11
C ARG A 99 1.85 7.63 -15.13
N GLU A 100 2.66 6.59 -15.02
CA GLU A 100 2.53 5.61 -13.95
C GLU A 100 3.13 6.14 -12.64
N VAL A 101 2.38 5.99 -11.55
CA VAL A 101 2.85 6.19 -10.18
C VAL A 101 2.60 4.92 -9.38
N VAL A 102 3.54 4.51 -8.52
CA VAL A 102 3.34 3.35 -7.65
C VAL A 102 2.76 3.80 -6.32
N LEU A 103 1.58 3.29 -5.98
CA LEU A 103 0.86 3.57 -4.73
C LEU A 103 0.51 2.26 -4.04
N LEU A 104 0.88 2.14 -2.76
CA LEU A 104 0.62 0.93 -1.94
C LEU A 104 1.11 -0.38 -2.61
N GLY A 105 2.20 -0.29 -3.38
CA GLY A 105 2.83 -1.39 -4.12
C GLY A 105 2.22 -1.69 -5.48
N ALA A 106 1.12 -1.03 -5.87
CA ALA A 106 0.47 -1.20 -7.16
C ALA A 106 0.89 -0.09 -8.15
N PRO A 107 1.25 -0.43 -9.40
CA PRO A 107 1.35 0.56 -10.47
C PRO A 107 -0.03 1.15 -10.78
N ILE A 108 -0.12 2.47 -10.88
CA ILE A 108 -1.34 3.23 -11.15
C ILE A 108 -1.06 4.18 -12.32
N GLU A 109 -1.69 3.94 -13.45
CA GLU A 109 -1.66 4.87 -14.58
C GLU A 109 -2.59 6.06 -14.30
N LEU A 110 -2.03 7.26 -14.24
CA LEU A 110 -2.80 8.48 -14.06
C LEU A 110 -3.63 8.79 -15.34
N PRO A 111 -4.83 9.37 -15.21
CA PRO A 111 -5.63 9.72 -16.37
C PRO A 111 -4.89 10.69 -17.30
N ASP A 112 -5.18 10.65 -18.61
CA ASP A 112 -4.68 11.65 -19.56
C ASP A 112 -5.54 12.92 -19.50
N TYR A 113 -5.44 13.66 -18.40
CA TYR A 113 -6.22 14.87 -18.09
C TYR A 113 -5.78 16.12 -18.87
N ALA A 114 -5.51 15.96 -20.18
CA ALA A 114 -5.32 17.11 -21.06
C ALA A 114 -6.56 18.04 -21.05
N LEU A 115 -6.36 19.30 -21.45
CA LEU A 115 -7.40 20.33 -21.33
C LEU A 115 -8.76 19.89 -21.91
N GLY A 116 -9.78 19.82 -21.06
CA GLY A 116 -11.15 19.47 -21.45
C GLY A 116 -11.42 17.98 -21.66
N ARG A 117 -10.46 17.10 -21.34
CA ARG A 117 -10.66 15.64 -21.35
C ARG A 117 -11.25 15.16 -20.01
N PRO A 118 -12.13 14.15 -20.03
CA PRO A 118 -12.51 13.45 -18.81
C PRO A 118 -11.31 12.82 -18.11
N ASP A 119 -11.32 12.89 -16.78
CA ASP A 119 -10.22 12.45 -15.91
C ASP A 119 -10.67 11.52 -14.77
N HIS A 120 -11.97 11.41 -14.52
CA HIS A 120 -12.51 10.49 -13.52
C HIS A 120 -13.92 10.02 -13.87
N VAL A 121 -14.40 9.06 -13.09
CA VAL A 121 -15.82 8.66 -13.03
C VAL A 121 -16.36 8.89 -11.62
N VAL A 122 -17.66 9.17 -11.50
CA VAL A 122 -18.37 9.02 -10.22
C VAL A 122 -18.82 7.58 -10.10
N SER A 123 -18.36 6.89 -9.07
CA SER A 123 -18.58 5.47 -8.82
C SER A 123 -20.07 5.13 -8.66
N ASP A 124 -20.60 4.27 -9.53
CA ASP A 124 -22.00 3.80 -9.53
C ASP A 124 -22.15 2.38 -10.13
N GLY A 125 -21.19 1.49 -9.85
CA GLY A 125 -21.24 0.11 -10.33
C GLY A 125 -20.71 -0.11 -11.75
N GLN A 126 -19.90 0.81 -12.28
CA GLN A 126 -19.17 0.58 -13.53
C GLN A 126 -18.26 -0.64 -13.42
N ARG A 127 -18.06 -1.35 -14.54
CA ARG A 127 -17.19 -2.52 -14.62
C ARG A 127 -15.85 -2.09 -15.22
N VAL A 128 -14.77 -2.21 -14.46
CA VAL A 128 -13.42 -1.79 -14.82
C VAL A 128 -12.55 -3.02 -15.02
N GLY A 129 -12.05 -3.24 -16.24
CA GLY A 129 -11.15 -4.34 -16.55
C GLY A 129 -9.82 -4.19 -15.80
N LEU A 130 -9.41 -5.25 -15.09
CA LEU A 130 -8.16 -5.32 -14.35
C LEU A 130 -7.66 -6.77 -14.35
N ARG A 131 -7.14 -7.21 -15.49
CA ARG A 131 -6.75 -8.61 -15.66
C ARG A 131 -5.47 -8.97 -14.90
N GLY A 132 -5.36 -10.23 -14.51
CA GLY A 132 -4.17 -10.80 -13.88
C GLY A 132 -4.41 -11.24 -12.44
N ARG A 133 -3.36 -11.81 -11.84
CA ARG A 133 -3.39 -12.28 -10.45
C ARG A 133 -2.85 -11.19 -9.54
N HIS A 134 -3.70 -10.73 -8.63
CA HIS A 134 -3.41 -9.62 -7.72
C HIS A 134 -3.66 -10.06 -6.29
N ASP A 135 -2.84 -9.59 -5.35
CA ASP A 135 -3.11 -9.75 -3.91
C ASP A 135 -3.92 -8.57 -3.35
N ALA A 136 -3.95 -7.46 -4.08
CA ALA A 136 -4.79 -6.31 -3.79
C ALA A 136 -5.15 -5.51 -5.05
N VAL A 137 -6.36 -4.93 -5.04
CA VAL A 137 -6.78 -3.87 -5.96
C VAL A 137 -6.57 -2.52 -5.27
N VAL A 138 -5.89 -1.59 -5.93
CA VAL A 138 -5.66 -0.23 -5.43
C VAL A 138 -6.47 0.77 -6.25
N VAL A 139 -7.27 1.57 -5.56
CA VAL A 139 -8.13 2.62 -6.15
C VAL A 139 -7.59 3.98 -5.73
N LEU A 140 -7.29 4.83 -6.71
CA LEU A 140 -6.99 6.25 -6.51
C LEU A 140 -8.29 7.04 -6.62
N ALA A 141 -8.71 7.66 -5.52
CA ALA A 141 -10.01 8.30 -5.43
C ALA A 141 -10.02 9.51 -4.49
N THR A 142 -11.09 10.29 -4.60
CA THR A 142 -11.48 11.25 -3.56
C THR A 142 -13.00 11.27 -3.40
N ALA A 143 -13.49 11.89 -2.33
CA ALA A 143 -14.92 11.99 -2.08
C ALA A 143 -15.40 13.45 -1.98
N THR A 144 -16.66 13.67 -2.37
CA THR A 144 -17.35 14.97 -2.25
C THR A 144 -18.80 14.76 -1.81
N GLY A 145 -19.49 15.85 -1.44
CA GLY A 145 -20.95 15.86 -1.29
C GLY A 145 -21.50 15.15 -0.04
N ALA A 146 -20.64 14.84 0.94
CA ALA A 146 -21.02 14.19 2.21
C ALA A 146 -20.83 15.10 3.45
N GLY A 147 -20.74 16.42 3.25
CA GLY A 147 -20.56 17.38 4.34
C GLY A 147 -19.29 17.14 5.16
N GLY A 148 -18.18 16.83 4.48
CA GLY A 148 -16.88 16.54 5.10
C GLY A 148 -16.69 15.10 5.57
N ALA A 149 -17.76 14.31 5.65
CA ALA A 149 -17.66 12.91 6.05
C ALA A 149 -17.04 12.03 4.96
N ALA A 150 -16.47 10.90 5.37
CA ALA A 150 -16.01 9.87 4.44
C ALA A 150 -17.19 9.22 3.71
N VAL A 151 -17.03 8.95 2.42
CA VAL A 151 -18.00 8.23 1.59
C VAL A 151 -17.62 6.76 1.57
N THR A 152 -18.59 5.89 1.85
CA THR A 152 -18.42 4.44 1.79
C THR A 152 -19.38 3.83 0.76
N GLY A 153 -18.87 2.91 -0.04
CA GLY A 153 -19.67 2.12 -0.96
C GLY A 153 -19.25 0.66 -0.96
N THR A 154 -20.11 -0.18 -1.55
CA THR A 154 -19.87 -1.62 -1.73
C THR A 154 -19.62 -1.93 -3.20
N GLY A 155 -18.49 -2.56 -3.49
CA GLY A 155 -18.07 -3.02 -4.82
C GLY A 155 -17.82 -4.53 -4.86
N ARG A 156 -17.40 -5.07 -6.00
CA ARG A 156 -17.05 -6.49 -6.16
C ARG A 156 -15.79 -6.68 -7.00
N ILE A 157 -14.98 -7.67 -6.65
CA ILE A 157 -13.94 -8.21 -7.52
C ILE A 157 -14.53 -9.44 -8.20
N VAL A 158 -14.49 -9.48 -9.53
CA VAL A 158 -14.98 -10.60 -10.32
C VAL A 158 -13.80 -11.30 -10.97
N TYR A 159 -13.72 -12.60 -10.78
CA TYR A 159 -12.61 -13.43 -11.25
C TYR A 159 -12.99 -14.17 -12.54
N THR A 160 -11.98 -14.62 -13.28
CA THR A 160 -12.17 -15.29 -14.59
C THR A 160 -12.89 -16.63 -14.51
N ASP A 161 -12.94 -17.24 -13.32
CA ASP A 161 -13.70 -18.47 -13.03
C ASP A 161 -15.21 -18.21 -12.77
N GLY A 162 -15.65 -16.95 -12.84
CA GLY A 162 -17.04 -16.52 -12.68
C GLY A 162 -17.47 -16.30 -11.22
N THR A 163 -16.60 -16.58 -10.25
CA THR A 163 -16.85 -16.31 -8.84
C THR A 163 -16.51 -14.84 -8.51
N GLU A 164 -17.06 -14.31 -7.42
CA GLU A 164 -16.92 -12.90 -7.04
C GLU A 164 -16.73 -12.71 -5.54
N GLU A 165 -16.11 -11.59 -5.17
CA GLU A 165 -15.85 -11.21 -3.79
C GLU A 165 -16.30 -9.77 -3.56
N GLU A 166 -17.14 -9.56 -2.54
CA GLU A 166 -17.63 -8.24 -2.16
C GLU A 166 -16.58 -7.50 -1.32
N PHE A 167 -16.43 -6.20 -1.55
CA PHE A 167 -15.62 -5.33 -0.70
C PHE A 167 -16.31 -4.01 -0.38
N ARG A 168 -15.90 -3.40 0.73
CA ARG A 168 -16.23 -2.01 1.07
C ARG A 168 -15.06 -1.09 0.79
N LEU A 169 -15.36 0.07 0.22
CA LEU A 169 -14.38 1.11 -0.04
C LEU A 169 -14.81 2.39 0.67
N THR A 170 -13.97 2.88 1.58
CA THR A 170 -14.17 4.15 2.29
C THR A 170 -13.11 5.17 1.84
N VAL A 171 -13.56 6.31 1.36
CA VAL A 171 -12.72 7.40 0.86
C VAL A 171 -13.12 8.69 1.58
N HIS A 172 -12.15 9.43 2.10
CA HIS A 172 -12.42 10.67 2.81
C HIS A 172 -12.72 11.83 1.85
N ASP A 173 -13.37 12.86 2.38
CA ASP A 173 -13.61 14.09 1.64
C ASP A 173 -12.30 14.74 1.19
N TRP A 174 -12.33 15.30 -0.02
CA TRP A 174 -11.17 15.90 -0.67
C TRP A 174 -10.64 17.17 0.01
N LEU A 175 -11.47 17.94 0.72
CA LEU A 175 -11.09 19.19 1.39
C LEU A 175 -11.01 19.04 2.91
N GLU A 176 -11.86 18.20 3.50
CA GLU A 176 -11.98 18.09 4.97
C GLU A 176 -11.39 16.79 5.55
N GLY A 177 -11.05 15.82 4.68
CA GLY A 177 -10.47 14.56 5.14
C GLY A 177 -9.04 14.67 5.70
N PRO A 178 -8.57 13.65 6.44
CA PRO A 178 -7.27 13.68 7.08
C PRO A 178 -6.12 13.60 6.06
N ALA A 179 -5.21 14.58 6.07
CA ALA A 179 -4.00 14.56 5.24
C ALA A 179 -3.09 13.35 5.53
N GLY A 180 -3.06 12.86 6.78
CA GLY A 180 -2.25 11.73 7.21
C GLY A 180 -2.55 10.40 6.54
N ASP A 181 -3.73 10.29 5.94
CA ASP A 181 -4.20 9.12 5.18
C ASP A 181 -4.25 9.38 3.66
N ALA A 182 -3.92 10.59 3.22
CA ALA A 182 -3.86 10.92 1.80
C ALA A 182 -2.62 10.30 1.14
N ALA A 183 -2.78 9.87 -0.11
CA ALA A 183 -1.65 9.53 -0.96
C ALA A 183 -0.94 10.81 -1.45
N LEU A 184 -1.71 11.86 -1.74
CA LEU A 184 -1.18 13.16 -2.13
C LEU A 184 -2.03 14.29 -1.55
N VAL A 185 -1.36 15.31 -1.03
CA VAL A 185 -1.96 16.57 -0.58
C VAL A 185 -1.49 17.68 -1.51
N LEU A 186 -2.43 18.30 -2.22
CA LEU A 186 -2.18 19.44 -3.10
C LEU A 186 -2.38 20.75 -2.31
N PRO A 187 -1.56 21.79 -2.54
CA PRO A 187 -1.60 23.02 -1.76
C PRO A 187 -2.86 23.89 -1.99
N GLY A 188 -3.67 23.56 -2.99
CA GLY A 188 -4.92 24.27 -3.26
C GLY A 188 -5.70 23.68 -4.44
N VAL A 189 -6.90 24.22 -4.65
CA VAL A 189 -7.86 23.83 -5.69
C VAL A 189 -8.15 25.00 -6.62
N ASN A 190 -8.61 24.71 -7.84
CA ASN A 190 -9.18 25.72 -8.74
C ASN A 190 -10.65 25.97 -8.41
N SER A 191 -11.07 27.23 -8.47
CA SER A 191 -12.44 27.69 -8.26
C SER A 191 -12.92 28.50 -9.47
N ALA A 192 -14.02 28.06 -10.09
CA ALA A 192 -14.66 28.81 -11.16
C ALA A 192 -15.16 30.18 -10.70
N ALA A 193 -15.55 30.31 -9.42
CA ALA A 193 -16.01 31.57 -8.84
C ALA A 193 -14.87 32.60 -8.70
N GLU A 194 -13.65 32.14 -8.43
CA GLU A 194 -12.46 32.99 -8.30
C GLU A 194 -11.67 33.11 -9.62
N GLY A 195 -12.00 32.28 -10.62
CA GLY A 195 -11.35 32.30 -11.92
C GLY A 195 -9.91 31.79 -11.90
N GLY A 196 -9.57 30.90 -10.96
CA GLY A 196 -8.22 30.36 -10.76
C GLY A 196 -8.07 29.62 -9.43
N PRO A 197 -6.83 29.44 -8.93
CA PRO A 197 -6.58 28.85 -7.63
C PRO A 197 -7.33 29.62 -6.55
N SER A 198 -8.10 28.91 -5.73
CA SER A 198 -8.87 29.50 -4.65
C SER A 198 -7.95 29.91 -3.52
N LEU A 199 -8.19 31.11 -2.98
CA LEU A 199 -7.54 31.57 -1.75
C LEU A 199 -8.32 31.17 -0.48
N LEU A 200 -9.56 30.68 -0.65
CA LEU A 200 -10.47 30.33 0.42
C LEU A 200 -10.55 28.82 0.65
N LEU A 201 -10.52 28.04 -0.42
CA LEU A 201 -10.51 26.58 -0.38
C LEU A 201 -9.07 26.13 -0.21
N GLY A 202 -8.76 25.50 0.93
CA GLY A 202 -7.42 25.05 1.28
C GLY A 202 -6.95 23.83 0.48
N SER A 203 -6.13 23.00 1.10
CA SER A 203 -5.51 21.84 0.46
C SER A 203 -6.53 20.81 -0.06
N ALA A 204 -6.21 20.19 -1.19
CA ALA A 204 -6.98 19.09 -1.78
C ALA A 204 -6.29 17.74 -1.50
N ARG A 205 -7.05 16.67 -1.30
CA ARG A 205 -6.54 15.35 -0.94
C ARG A 205 -6.99 14.28 -1.93
N LEU A 206 -6.02 13.50 -2.38
CA LEU A 206 -6.22 12.27 -3.14
C LEU A 206 -5.83 11.09 -2.26
N TYR A 207 -6.67 10.06 -2.23
CA TYR A 207 -6.50 8.89 -1.39
C TYR A 207 -6.23 7.66 -2.25
N ALA A 208 -5.26 6.85 -1.84
CA ALA A 208 -5.10 5.50 -2.35
C ALA A 208 -5.74 4.53 -1.35
N ARG A 209 -6.54 3.58 -1.86
CA ARG A 209 -7.21 2.56 -1.05
C ARG A 209 -6.94 1.19 -1.61
N SER A 210 -6.38 0.31 -0.79
CA SER A 210 -6.19 -1.10 -1.14
C SER A 210 -7.35 -1.95 -0.64
N VAL A 211 -7.83 -2.81 -1.51
CA VAL A 211 -8.83 -3.85 -1.26
C VAL A 211 -8.14 -5.20 -1.47
N PRO A 212 -8.23 -6.16 -0.53
CA PRO A 212 -7.65 -7.49 -0.73
C PRO A 212 -8.28 -8.20 -1.94
N ALA A 213 -7.46 -8.96 -2.66
CA ALA A 213 -7.89 -9.85 -3.72
C ALA A 213 -7.27 -11.24 -3.49
N ASP A 214 -7.92 -12.31 -3.93
CA ASP A 214 -7.40 -13.67 -3.82
C ASP A 214 -6.20 -13.86 -4.78
N PRO A 215 -4.96 -14.01 -4.25
CA PRO A 215 -3.77 -14.15 -5.08
C PRO A 215 -3.76 -15.46 -5.89
N GLY A 216 -4.56 -16.45 -5.46
CA GLY A 216 -4.74 -17.74 -6.12
C GLY A 216 -5.69 -17.71 -7.31
N ARG A 217 -6.30 -16.56 -7.62
CA ARG A 217 -7.31 -16.42 -8.67
C ARG A 217 -6.97 -15.25 -9.60
N GLU A 218 -7.38 -15.39 -10.86
CA GLU A 218 -7.17 -14.34 -11.86
C GLU A 218 -8.37 -13.41 -11.87
N VAL A 219 -8.14 -12.12 -11.62
CA VAL A 219 -9.16 -11.09 -11.69
C VAL A 219 -9.51 -10.88 -13.16
N ASP A 220 -10.81 -10.79 -13.49
CA ASP A 220 -11.27 -10.34 -14.81
C ASP A 220 -11.55 -8.83 -14.77
N HIS A 221 -12.36 -8.39 -13.81
CA HIS A 221 -12.72 -6.98 -13.65
C HIS A 221 -13.16 -6.66 -12.21
N VAL A 222 -13.20 -5.37 -11.92
CA VAL A 222 -13.71 -4.80 -10.67
C VAL A 222 -15.00 -4.07 -10.97
N VAL A 223 -16.04 -4.33 -10.16
CA VAL A 223 -17.28 -3.54 -10.15
C VAL A 223 -17.09 -2.42 -9.12
N LEU A 224 -17.07 -1.18 -9.59
CA LEU A 224 -16.86 -0.02 -8.73
C LEU A 224 -17.98 0.12 -7.68
N PRO A 225 -17.69 0.66 -6.50
CA PRO A 225 -18.68 0.78 -5.43
C PRO A 225 -19.91 1.60 -5.81
N ARG A 226 -21.07 1.24 -5.25
CA ARG A 226 -22.25 2.13 -5.22
C ARG A 226 -22.32 2.83 -3.88
N THR A 227 -22.59 4.13 -3.89
CA THR A 227 -22.69 4.96 -2.68
C THR A 227 -24.14 5.38 -2.44
N GLY A 228 -24.54 5.47 -1.16
CA GLY A 228 -25.88 5.94 -0.79
C GLY A 228 -25.94 7.45 -0.48
N GLN A 229 -24.83 8.03 -0.07
CA GLN A 229 -24.65 9.44 0.30
C GLN A 229 -23.26 9.89 -0.18
N GLY A 230 -23.17 11.09 -0.75
CA GLY A 230 -21.94 11.63 -1.34
C GLY A 230 -21.50 10.89 -2.60
N SER A 231 -20.48 11.46 -3.24
CA SER A 231 -19.91 10.99 -4.50
C SER A 231 -18.50 10.47 -4.27
N LEU A 232 -18.20 9.28 -4.80
CA LEU A 232 -16.85 8.72 -4.83
C LEU A 232 -16.29 8.88 -6.24
N HIS A 233 -15.25 9.70 -6.38
CA HIS A 233 -14.61 10.02 -7.66
C HIS A 233 -13.40 9.11 -7.84
N VAL A 234 -13.42 8.24 -8.85
CA VAL A 234 -12.32 7.30 -9.15
C VAL A 234 -11.51 7.82 -10.33
N PHE A 235 -10.24 8.11 -10.10
CA PHE A 235 -9.30 8.60 -11.11
C PHE A 235 -8.51 7.48 -11.77
N ALA A 236 -8.15 6.44 -10.99
CA ALA A 236 -7.38 5.32 -11.47
C ALA A 236 -7.62 4.05 -10.63
N VAL A 237 -7.44 2.89 -11.25
CA VAL A 237 -7.50 1.57 -10.61
C VAL A 237 -6.30 0.76 -11.10
N GLY A 238 -5.57 0.14 -10.19
CA GLY A 238 -4.47 -0.77 -10.51
C GLY A 238 -4.47 -1.98 -9.59
N GLY A 239 -3.67 -2.98 -9.94
CA GLY A 239 -3.54 -4.23 -9.20
C GLY A 239 -2.13 -4.40 -8.69
N ARG A 240 -1.99 -4.78 -7.43
CA ARG A 240 -0.70 -5.22 -6.89
C ARG A 240 -0.53 -6.70 -7.20
N ALA A 241 0.50 -7.03 -7.97
CA ALA A 241 0.70 -8.36 -8.51
C ALA A 241 0.97 -9.41 -7.40
N ALA A 242 0.27 -10.55 -7.49
CA ALA A 242 0.38 -11.66 -6.54
C ALA A 242 1.58 -12.58 -6.79
N ASP A 243 2.14 -12.58 -8.00
CA ASP A 243 3.27 -13.44 -8.43
C ASP A 243 4.63 -13.01 -7.86
N ARG A 244 4.63 -11.91 -7.12
CA ARG A 244 5.80 -11.34 -6.46
C ARG A 244 6.18 -12.18 -5.25
N GLN A 245 7.10 -13.14 -5.46
CA GLN A 245 7.80 -13.90 -4.42
C GLN A 245 8.73 -13.04 -3.53
N TRP A 246 8.49 -11.74 -3.44
CA TRP A 246 9.30 -10.84 -2.62
C TRP A 246 8.94 -11.01 -1.15
N THR A 247 9.97 -11.11 -0.32
CA THR A 247 9.88 -11.10 1.13
C THR A 247 10.58 -9.85 1.63
N GLY A 248 9.86 -8.98 2.35
CA GLY A 248 10.52 -7.90 3.08
C GLY A 248 11.51 -8.48 4.10
N THR A 249 12.77 -8.07 4.02
CA THR A 249 13.82 -8.48 4.98
C THR A 249 14.20 -7.36 5.95
N TRP A 250 13.82 -6.13 5.61
CA TRP A 250 13.93 -4.97 6.48
C TRP A 250 12.91 -3.92 6.04
N ALA A 251 12.37 -3.15 6.99
CA ALA A 251 11.54 -1.98 6.71
C ALA A 251 11.58 -1.02 7.90
N ARG A 252 11.32 0.25 7.61
CA ARG A 252 11.07 1.32 8.58
C ARG A 252 9.93 2.21 8.09
N ALA A 253 9.08 2.61 9.03
CA ALA A 253 7.95 3.47 8.76
C ALA A 253 8.36 4.96 8.79
N VAL A 254 7.80 5.75 7.88
CA VAL A 254 8.00 7.21 7.85
C VAL A 254 7.28 7.86 9.03
N SER A 255 8.04 8.56 9.87
CA SER A 255 7.55 9.23 11.07
C SER A 255 7.18 10.70 10.87
N GLY A 256 7.59 11.29 9.75
CA GLY A 256 7.14 12.61 9.30
C GLY A 256 7.94 13.11 8.11
N TYR A 257 7.49 14.23 7.53
CA TYR A 257 8.25 15.02 6.56
C TYR A 257 8.96 16.14 7.29
N THR A 258 10.27 16.04 7.50
CA THR A 258 11.01 16.95 8.37
C THR A 258 11.96 17.82 7.57
N GLU A 259 12.30 18.99 8.10
CA GLU A 259 13.49 19.72 7.62
C GLU A 259 14.73 18.82 7.76
N VAL A 260 15.54 18.80 6.72
CA VAL A 260 16.79 18.04 6.64
C VAL A 260 17.87 18.86 5.94
N GLY A 261 19.11 18.44 6.11
CA GLY A 261 20.20 19.01 5.34
C GLY A 261 20.60 20.43 5.77
N PRO A 262 20.93 21.33 4.81
CA PRO A 262 20.70 21.18 3.38
C PRO A 262 21.61 20.11 2.77
N TRP A 263 21.02 19.10 2.14
CA TRP A 263 21.76 18.12 1.35
C TRP A 263 21.86 18.68 -0.06
N GLN A 264 23.07 18.86 -0.56
CA GLN A 264 23.30 19.46 -1.87
C GLN A 264 24.36 18.64 -2.58
N ASP A 265 24.01 18.02 -3.70
CA ASP A 265 24.90 17.19 -4.51
C ASP A 265 25.83 16.28 -3.65
N GLN A 266 25.20 15.37 -2.92
CA GLN A 266 25.90 14.51 -1.94
C GLN A 266 25.22 13.15 -1.80
N THR A 267 25.90 12.23 -1.12
CA THR A 267 25.45 10.85 -0.96
C THR A 267 25.09 10.54 0.49
N LEU A 268 23.91 9.98 0.70
CA LEU A 268 23.51 9.38 1.97
C LEU A 268 23.84 7.89 1.93
N ARG A 269 24.42 7.34 3.00
CA ARG A 269 24.74 5.91 3.12
C ARG A 269 24.08 5.34 4.36
N LEU A 270 23.02 4.60 4.13
CA LEU A 270 22.07 4.13 5.12
C LEU A 270 22.45 2.72 5.59
N ALA A 271 22.71 2.57 6.88
CA ALA A 271 22.98 1.28 7.48
C ALA A 271 21.67 0.53 7.76
N VAL A 272 21.62 -0.75 7.38
CA VAL A 272 20.43 -1.59 7.46
C VAL A 272 20.82 -2.97 7.98
N ARG A 273 20.06 -3.53 8.93
CA ARG A 273 20.16 -4.92 9.35
C ARG A 273 19.04 -5.72 8.70
N THR A 274 19.34 -6.51 7.68
CA THR A 274 18.36 -7.43 7.08
C THR A 274 18.08 -8.60 8.02
N THR A 275 17.04 -9.39 7.77
CA THR A 275 16.60 -10.51 8.61
C THR A 275 16.54 -11.81 7.82
N ALA A 276 15.59 -11.95 6.89
CA ALA A 276 15.58 -13.02 5.89
C ALA A 276 16.73 -12.89 4.88
N GLY A 277 17.36 -14.02 4.54
CA GLY A 277 18.38 -14.08 3.49
C GLY A 277 17.81 -14.25 2.08
N GLY A 278 18.64 -14.02 1.07
CA GLY A 278 18.30 -14.26 -0.33
C GLY A 278 19.43 -13.91 -1.31
N HIS A 279 19.22 -14.22 -2.59
CA HIS A 279 20.22 -14.03 -3.67
C HIS A 279 19.87 -12.91 -4.66
N ARG A 280 18.63 -12.42 -4.61
CA ARG A 280 18.16 -11.30 -5.41
C ARG A 280 17.50 -10.30 -4.49
N VAL A 281 17.93 -9.06 -4.58
CA VAL A 281 17.55 -7.99 -3.66
C VAL A 281 17.00 -6.83 -4.46
N ARG A 282 16.04 -6.11 -3.87
CA ARG A 282 15.67 -4.78 -4.32
C ARG A 282 15.41 -3.87 -3.12
N ILE A 283 15.46 -2.57 -3.35
CA ILE A 283 15.08 -1.59 -2.34
C ILE A 283 13.75 -0.94 -2.72
N ARG A 284 13.08 -0.41 -1.71
CA ARG A 284 11.86 0.39 -1.83
C ARG A 284 12.10 1.77 -1.24
N LEU A 285 11.86 2.79 -2.05
CA LEU A 285 11.95 4.20 -1.66
C LEU A 285 10.55 4.83 -1.68
N GLU A 286 10.28 5.75 -0.77
CA GLU A 286 9.03 6.51 -0.71
C GLU A 286 9.26 7.99 -0.49
N ASN A 287 8.41 8.84 -1.10
CA ASN A 287 8.37 10.28 -0.85
C ASN A 287 7.10 10.71 -0.13
N THR A 288 6.76 9.96 0.93
CA THR A 288 5.52 10.09 1.71
C THR A 288 5.39 11.49 2.31
N PHE A 289 4.18 12.07 2.25
CA PHE A 289 3.82 13.42 2.74
C PHE A 289 4.50 14.61 2.04
N ALA A 290 5.46 14.37 1.13
CA ALA A 290 6.07 15.44 0.36
C ALA A 290 5.07 16.04 -0.64
N ALA A 291 5.28 17.31 -0.98
CA ALA A 291 4.51 18.02 -1.99
C ALA A 291 5.21 18.07 -3.36
N GLU A 292 6.51 17.73 -3.41
CA GLU A 292 7.37 17.83 -4.58
C GLU A 292 8.15 16.53 -4.79
N PRO A 293 8.47 16.15 -6.04
CA PRO A 293 9.30 14.98 -6.32
C PRO A 293 10.75 15.20 -5.87
N VAL A 294 11.47 14.11 -5.60
CA VAL A 294 12.91 14.13 -5.31
C VAL A 294 13.65 13.32 -6.36
N MET A 295 14.77 13.85 -6.87
CA MET A 295 15.65 13.11 -7.77
C MET A 295 16.63 12.24 -6.97
N ILE A 296 16.71 10.95 -7.31
CA ILE A 296 17.79 10.05 -6.90
C ILE A 296 18.70 9.87 -8.11
N GLY A 297 19.91 10.43 -8.05
CA GLY A 297 20.85 10.45 -9.18
C GLY A 297 21.57 9.13 -9.41
N ALA A 298 21.80 8.38 -8.33
CA ALA A 298 22.37 7.04 -8.33
C ALA A 298 22.01 6.34 -7.01
N ALA A 299 21.98 5.01 -7.03
CA ALA A 299 21.85 4.20 -5.83
C ALA A 299 22.75 2.95 -5.89
N SER A 300 23.16 2.47 -4.72
CA SER A 300 23.94 1.23 -4.61
C SER A 300 23.60 0.44 -3.36
N LEU A 301 23.94 -0.84 -3.36
CA LEU A 301 23.80 -1.72 -2.22
C LEU A 301 25.09 -2.54 -1.99
N ALA A 302 25.51 -2.68 -0.74
CA ALA A 302 26.68 -3.47 -0.38
C ALA A 302 26.47 -4.17 0.98
N LEU A 303 27.12 -5.32 1.20
CA LEU A 303 27.30 -5.81 2.57
C LEU A 303 28.13 -4.80 3.36
N ARG A 304 27.83 -4.60 4.63
CA ARG A 304 28.53 -3.66 5.51
C ARG A 304 29.72 -4.33 6.18
N GLY A 305 30.86 -3.65 6.16
CA GLY A 305 32.03 -3.97 6.97
C GLY A 305 31.99 -3.22 8.29
N THR A 306 33.04 -2.44 8.57
CA THR A 306 33.09 -1.59 9.76
C THR A 306 32.68 -0.16 9.43
N GLY A 307 31.78 0.42 10.22
CA GLY A 307 31.36 1.81 10.03
C GLY A 307 30.64 2.00 8.68
N ALA A 308 31.13 2.96 7.89
CA ALA A 308 30.62 3.26 6.54
C ALA A 308 31.30 2.44 5.43
N ALA A 309 32.30 1.60 5.76
CA ALA A 309 33.04 0.80 4.79
C ALA A 309 32.22 -0.43 4.37
N PRO A 310 32.05 -0.70 3.07
CA PRO A 310 31.44 -1.94 2.59
C PRO A 310 32.39 -3.15 2.69
N LEU A 311 31.81 -4.35 2.67
CA LEU A 311 32.53 -5.59 2.40
C LEU A 311 32.47 -5.84 0.89
N GLY A 312 33.58 -5.57 0.21
CA GLY A 312 33.68 -5.69 -1.25
C GLY A 312 33.10 -4.48 -1.99
N GLU A 313 32.95 -4.63 -3.29
CA GLU A 313 32.46 -3.57 -4.18
C GLU A 313 30.94 -3.37 -4.02
N PRO A 314 30.47 -2.13 -3.84
CA PRO A 314 29.04 -1.84 -3.91
C PRO A 314 28.45 -2.19 -5.28
N VAL A 315 27.26 -2.76 -5.27
CA VAL A 315 26.54 -3.09 -6.50
C VAL A 315 25.61 -1.94 -6.87
N PRO A 316 25.70 -1.36 -8.08
CA PRO A 316 24.79 -0.31 -8.52
C PRO A 316 23.37 -0.86 -8.62
N LEU A 317 22.40 -0.01 -8.29
CA LEU A 317 20.98 -0.27 -8.47
C LEU A 317 20.47 0.53 -9.66
N THR A 318 19.51 -0.05 -10.38
CA THR A 318 18.79 0.63 -11.45
C THR A 318 17.29 0.70 -11.16
N PHE A 319 16.59 1.57 -11.88
CA PHE A 319 15.16 1.76 -11.82
C PHE A 319 14.63 1.75 -13.26
N GLU A 320 13.92 0.69 -13.64
CA GLU A 320 13.47 0.49 -15.03
C GLU A 320 14.64 0.54 -16.03
N GLY A 321 15.79 -0.02 -15.63
CA GLY A 321 17.03 -0.05 -16.41
C GLY A 321 17.86 1.25 -16.38
N ARG A 322 17.43 2.29 -15.67
CA ARG A 322 18.16 3.57 -15.55
C ARG A 322 18.89 3.69 -14.22
N ALA A 323 19.99 4.43 -14.18
CA ALA A 323 20.74 4.66 -12.93
C ALA A 323 20.04 5.67 -12.00
N ASP A 324 19.30 6.62 -12.59
CA ASP A 324 18.54 7.65 -11.89
C ASP A 324 17.03 7.36 -11.84
N VAL A 325 16.35 7.98 -10.89
CA VAL A 325 14.88 7.97 -10.82
C VAL A 325 14.34 9.24 -10.15
N SER A 326 13.26 9.77 -10.71
CA SER A 326 12.44 10.79 -10.06
C SER A 326 11.39 10.11 -9.19
N LEU A 327 11.51 10.26 -7.87
CA LEU A 327 10.61 9.73 -6.86
C LEU A 327 9.44 10.73 -6.66
N PRO A 328 8.22 10.44 -7.17
CA PRO A 328 7.11 11.39 -7.15
C PRO A 328 6.59 11.65 -5.74
N ALA A 329 6.04 12.84 -5.50
CA ALA A 329 5.41 13.21 -4.23
C ALA A 329 4.34 12.17 -3.83
N GLY A 330 4.39 11.70 -2.59
CA GLY A 330 3.47 10.69 -2.06
C GLY A 330 3.60 9.28 -2.64
N GLY A 331 4.44 9.09 -3.66
CA GLY A 331 4.59 7.81 -4.36
C GLY A 331 5.76 6.96 -3.87
N GLN A 332 5.85 5.78 -4.48
CA GLN A 332 6.88 4.78 -4.22
C GLN A 332 7.70 4.51 -5.49
N VAL A 333 8.96 4.09 -5.33
CA VAL A 333 9.72 3.43 -6.40
C VAL A 333 10.41 2.19 -5.85
N PHE A 334 10.58 1.19 -6.72
CA PHE A 334 11.34 -0.01 -6.43
C PHE A 334 12.53 -0.06 -7.37
N SER A 335 13.71 -0.43 -6.86
CA SER A 335 14.82 -0.74 -7.76
C SER A 335 14.53 -2.02 -8.55
N ASP A 336 15.17 -2.15 -9.70
CA ASP A 336 15.29 -3.42 -10.38
C ASP A 336 16.00 -4.43 -9.45
N PRO A 337 15.72 -5.74 -9.61
CA PRO A 337 16.37 -6.78 -8.83
C PRO A 337 17.85 -6.88 -9.17
N VAL A 338 18.71 -6.89 -8.15
CA VAL A 338 20.15 -7.10 -8.27
C VAL A 338 20.56 -8.45 -7.67
N GLU A 339 21.50 -9.14 -8.31
CA GLU A 339 22.08 -10.37 -7.78
C GLU A 339 23.16 -10.06 -6.75
N ILE A 340 22.86 -10.35 -5.49
CA ILE A 340 23.77 -10.25 -4.37
C ILE A 340 23.33 -11.25 -3.30
N LEU A 341 24.26 -12.04 -2.79
CA LEU A 341 23.99 -12.94 -1.69
C LEU A 341 23.93 -12.14 -0.38
N LEU A 342 22.75 -12.09 0.21
CA LEU A 342 22.55 -11.67 1.59
C LEU A 342 22.29 -12.90 2.44
N PRO A 343 23.27 -13.36 3.23
CA PRO A 343 22.99 -14.29 4.32
C PRO A 343 21.88 -13.72 5.23
N PRO A 344 21.11 -14.57 5.92
CA PRO A 344 20.23 -14.08 6.97
C PRO A 344 20.95 -13.19 7.97
N ARG A 345 20.24 -12.18 8.46
CA ARG A 345 20.75 -11.24 9.44
C ARG A 345 22.05 -10.55 8.99
N SER A 346 22.08 -10.02 7.77
CA SER A 346 23.24 -9.29 7.25
C SER A 346 23.17 -7.80 7.58
N ASP A 347 24.32 -7.20 7.82
CA ASP A 347 24.46 -5.74 7.79
C ASP A 347 24.69 -5.30 6.34
N VAL A 348 23.94 -4.29 5.90
CA VAL A 348 23.92 -3.79 4.53
C VAL A 348 24.03 -2.27 4.56
N LEU A 349 24.70 -1.71 3.56
CA LEU A 349 24.75 -0.30 3.26
C LEU A 349 23.95 -0.04 1.99
N VAL A 350 22.96 0.84 2.07
CA VAL A 350 22.24 1.38 0.90
C VAL A 350 22.69 2.82 0.70
N SER A 351 23.30 3.14 -0.43
CA SER A 351 23.73 4.51 -0.73
C SER A 351 22.79 5.17 -1.73
N LEU A 352 22.41 6.41 -1.48
CA LEU A 352 21.52 7.23 -2.32
C LEU A 352 22.21 8.57 -2.62
N HIS A 353 22.46 8.87 -3.89
CA HIS A 353 22.96 10.18 -4.32
C HIS A 353 21.80 11.15 -4.57
N LEU A 354 21.87 12.33 -3.97
CA LEU A 354 20.94 13.43 -4.12
C LEU A 354 21.62 14.53 -4.96
N PRO A 355 21.42 14.57 -6.29
CA PRO A 355 22.06 15.55 -7.18
C PRO A 355 21.52 16.97 -6.99
N GLU A 356 20.27 17.09 -6.56
CA GLU A 356 19.57 18.36 -6.35
C GLU A 356 19.46 18.70 -4.86
N PRO A 357 19.33 19.99 -4.49
CA PRO A 357 19.13 20.39 -3.10
C PRO A 357 17.87 19.75 -2.47
N VAL A 358 18.03 19.15 -1.29
CA VAL A 358 16.94 18.62 -0.48
C VAL A 358 16.94 19.31 0.89
N HIS A 359 15.86 20.03 1.17
CA HIS A 359 15.67 20.81 2.40
C HIS A 359 14.66 20.19 3.37
N ALA A 360 13.80 19.31 2.86
CA ALA A 360 12.89 18.51 3.66
C ALA A 360 12.73 17.12 3.02
N ALA A 361 12.54 16.09 3.84
CA ALA A 361 12.41 14.72 3.38
C ALA A 361 11.49 13.91 4.30
N PRO A 362 10.81 12.87 3.79
CA PRO A 362 10.26 11.85 4.64
C PRO A 362 11.38 11.13 5.37
N VAL A 363 11.27 11.05 6.68
CA VAL A 363 12.24 10.37 7.52
C VAL A 363 11.56 9.38 8.44
N HIS A 364 12.27 8.30 8.73
CA HIS A 364 12.13 7.62 10.01
C HIS A 364 13.11 8.25 11.02
N SER A 365 12.59 8.87 12.08
CA SER A 365 13.37 9.78 12.95
C SER A 365 14.20 9.11 14.04
N ALA A 366 13.86 7.88 14.47
CA ALA A 366 14.48 7.23 15.62
C ALA A 366 15.28 5.99 15.19
N ALA A 367 16.23 6.17 14.26
CA ALA A 367 16.82 5.03 13.56
C ALA A 367 17.44 3.98 14.50
N GLY A 368 18.06 4.40 15.62
CA GLY A 368 18.78 3.49 16.52
C GLY A 368 20.07 2.88 15.90
N ASP A 369 20.22 2.88 14.57
CA ASP A 369 21.45 2.59 13.86
C ASP A 369 22.10 3.89 13.35
N THR A 370 23.41 3.87 13.19
CA THR A 370 24.20 4.98 12.65
C THR A 370 24.32 4.85 11.13
N SER A 371 23.68 5.78 10.42
CA SER A 371 23.87 6.01 8.98
C SER A 371 24.88 7.14 8.76
N TYR A 372 25.23 7.41 7.50
CA TYR A 372 26.31 8.34 7.16
C TYR A 372 25.95 9.26 6.01
N THR A 373 26.66 10.37 5.89
CA THR A 373 26.57 11.29 4.75
C THR A 373 27.96 11.65 4.26
N SER A 374 28.12 11.79 2.95
CA SER A 374 29.27 12.48 2.39
C SER A 374 29.13 14.00 2.55
N GLU A 375 30.22 14.73 2.37
CA GLU A 375 30.22 16.20 2.42
C GLU A 375 29.30 16.81 1.36
N ALA A 376 28.72 17.98 1.66
CA ALA A 376 27.92 18.71 0.67
C ALA A 376 28.77 19.08 -0.56
N GLY A 377 28.21 18.90 -1.76
CA GLY A 377 28.90 19.13 -3.04
C GLY A 377 29.96 18.08 -3.39
N SER A 378 30.01 16.95 -2.66
CA SER A 378 30.97 15.88 -2.94
C SER A 378 30.58 14.96 -4.10
N GLY A 379 29.37 15.11 -4.62
CA GLY A 379 28.82 14.36 -5.74
C GLY A 379 28.37 12.94 -5.38
N ASP A 380 28.27 12.13 -6.42
CA ASP A 380 27.98 10.71 -6.32
C ASP A 380 29.16 9.94 -5.69
N ARG A 381 28.91 9.34 -4.53
CA ARG A 381 29.81 8.45 -3.78
C ARG A 381 29.18 7.08 -3.54
N THR A 382 28.13 6.74 -4.28
CA THR A 382 27.37 5.49 -4.07
C THR A 382 28.25 4.25 -4.24
N LEU A 383 29.19 4.27 -5.20
CA LEU A 383 30.12 3.17 -5.45
C LEU A 383 31.44 3.24 -4.67
N ASP A 384 31.58 4.15 -3.71
CA ASP A 384 32.79 4.21 -2.90
C ASP A 384 32.94 2.94 -2.03
N ALA A 385 34.03 2.19 -2.28
CA ALA A 385 34.35 0.93 -1.62
C ALA A 385 35.14 1.09 -0.30
N THR A 386 35.39 2.31 0.16
CA THR A 386 36.27 2.57 1.32
C THR A 386 35.52 3.06 2.56
N GLY A 387 34.38 3.72 2.38
CA GLY A 387 33.68 4.47 3.42
C GLY A 387 34.32 5.82 3.75
N ALA A 388 35.50 6.15 3.21
CA ALA A 388 36.26 7.34 3.60
C ALA A 388 35.55 8.69 3.32
N PRO A 389 34.77 8.85 2.23
CA PRO A 389 34.03 10.09 1.99
C PRO A 389 32.89 10.35 2.98
N PHE A 390 32.49 9.36 3.78
CA PHE A 390 31.31 9.41 4.65
C PHE A 390 31.68 9.86 6.07
N THR A 391 32.03 11.13 6.19
CA THR A 391 32.47 11.81 7.43
C THR A 391 31.30 12.21 8.34
N GLY A 392 30.12 12.46 7.76
CA GLY A 392 28.92 12.82 8.49
C GLY A 392 28.19 11.62 9.08
N ARG A 393 27.48 11.83 10.19
CA ARG A 393 26.59 10.83 10.80
C ARG A 393 25.14 11.25 10.65
N LEU A 394 24.28 10.28 10.37
CA LEU A 394 22.85 10.44 10.23
C LEU A 394 22.15 9.44 11.14
N TYR A 395 21.18 9.92 11.93
CA TYR A 395 20.43 9.09 12.89
C TYR A 395 18.97 8.90 12.49
N THR A 396 18.69 9.08 11.20
CA THR A 396 17.40 8.91 10.56
C THR A 396 17.55 8.03 9.33
N TRP A 397 16.45 7.44 8.85
CA TRP A 397 16.37 6.85 7.51
C TRP A 397 15.47 7.70 6.62
N PRO A 398 16.05 8.57 5.77
CA PRO A 398 15.31 9.29 4.75
C PRO A 398 15.05 8.40 3.53
N PHE A 399 13.86 8.51 2.94
CA PHE A 399 13.39 7.86 1.71
C PHE A 399 13.33 6.31 1.71
N LEU A 400 14.31 5.62 2.29
CA LEU A 400 14.40 4.17 2.31
C LEU A 400 13.41 3.56 3.32
N THR A 401 12.45 2.79 2.81
CA THR A 401 11.37 2.22 3.63
C THR A 401 11.27 0.70 3.49
N GLY A 402 12.07 0.07 2.62
CA GLY A 402 12.12 -1.39 2.53
C GLY A 402 13.35 -1.92 1.81
N VAL A 403 13.78 -3.10 2.24
CA VAL A 403 14.69 -3.99 1.50
C VAL A 403 13.99 -5.33 1.38
N GLU A 404 13.95 -5.88 0.18
CA GLU A 404 13.24 -7.12 -0.12
C GLU A 404 14.17 -8.13 -0.78
N VAL A 405 13.98 -9.40 -0.43
CA VAL A 405 14.66 -10.54 -1.05
C VAL A 405 13.67 -11.41 -1.81
N LEU A 406 14.07 -11.93 -2.96
CA LEU A 406 13.23 -12.83 -3.74
C LEU A 406 13.28 -14.26 -3.17
N GLY A 407 12.12 -14.91 -3.07
CA GLY A 407 11.98 -16.32 -2.69
C GLY A 407 12.08 -16.60 -1.18
N GLY A 408 11.99 -15.57 -0.33
CA GLY A 408 12.02 -15.74 1.13
C GLY A 408 10.74 -16.39 1.70
N PRO A 409 10.75 -16.81 2.97
CA PRO A 409 9.64 -17.53 3.60
C PRO A 409 8.44 -16.64 3.99
N GLY A 410 8.50 -15.35 3.66
CA GLY A 410 7.55 -14.33 4.10
C GLY A 410 8.06 -13.51 5.30
N ALA A 411 7.23 -12.57 5.75
CA ALA A 411 7.60 -11.57 6.74
C ALA A 411 6.55 -11.42 7.85
N VAL A 412 7.02 -10.98 9.02
CA VAL A 412 6.23 -10.53 10.16
C VAL A 412 6.44 -9.03 10.32
N VAL A 413 5.37 -8.26 10.47
CA VAL A 413 5.45 -6.83 10.76
C VAL A 413 5.25 -6.59 12.25
N ALA A 414 6.20 -5.91 12.89
CA ALA A 414 6.04 -5.35 14.23
C ALA A 414 5.52 -3.91 14.10
N LEU A 415 4.21 -3.71 14.24
CA LEU A 415 3.57 -2.40 14.21
C LEU A 415 3.47 -1.85 15.64
N GLY A 416 4.06 -0.69 15.89
CA GLY A 416 4.05 -0.16 17.25
C GLY A 416 4.53 1.27 17.39
N ASP A 417 4.71 1.68 18.64
CA ASP A 417 5.19 3.00 19.03
C ASP A 417 6.70 2.97 19.35
N SER A 418 7.16 3.86 20.25
CA SER A 418 8.57 3.98 20.63
C SER A 418 9.19 2.71 21.20
N ILE A 419 8.41 1.87 21.89
CA ILE A 419 8.94 0.62 22.45
C ILE A 419 9.29 -0.35 21.31
N THR A 420 8.43 -0.41 20.29
CA THR A 420 8.69 -1.22 19.09
C THR A 420 9.76 -0.62 18.19
N ASP A 421 9.77 0.70 18.08
CA ASP A 421 10.80 1.42 17.33
C ASP A 421 12.21 1.17 17.88
N GLY A 422 12.31 1.01 19.20
CA GLY A 422 13.52 0.63 19.92
C GLY A 422 14.06 1.70 20.87
N ALA A 423 13.23 2.64 21.32
CA ALA A 423 13.62 3.59 22.35
C ALA A 423 14.09 2.84 23.62
N GLY A 424 15.16 3.32 24.24
CA GLY A 424 15.83 2.64 25.35
C GLY A 424 16.88 1.60 24.94
N SER A 425 16.94 1.20 23.66
CA SER A 425 17.97 0.27 23.17
C SER A 425 19.33 0.92 22.95
N THR A 426 20.40 0.13 23.11
CA THR A 426 21.77 0.56 22.79
C THR A 426 21.93 0.78 21.29
N ARG A 427 22.44 1.96 20.92
CA ARG A 427 22.70 2.34 19.52
C ARG A 427 23.63 1.34 18.83
N ASP A 428 23.32 0.98 17.59
CA ASP A 428 24.07 0.04 16.75
C ASP A 428 24.18 -1.40 17.33
N ALA A 429 23.49 -1.71 18.44
CA ALA A 429 23.58 -3.03 19.08
C ALA A 429 22.57 -4.05 18.50
N HIS A 430 21.63 -3.60 17.67
CA HIS A 430 20.51 -4.41 17.18
C HIS A 430 19.75 -5.12 18.33
N ALA A 431 19.51 -4.37 19.41
CA ALA A 431 18.93 -4.88 20.66
C ALA A 431 17.43 -4.57 20.80
N ARG A 432 16.78 -4.10 19.73
CA ARG A 432 15.33 -3.86 19.71
C ARG A 432 14.60 -5.20 19.78
N TRP A 433 13.41 -5.23 20.37
CA TRP A 433 12.68 -6.50 20.46
C TRP A 433 12.40 -7.15 19.09
N PRO A 434 12.15 -6.41 17.98
CA PRO A 434 12.02 -7.04 16.65
C PRO A 434 13.35 -7.60 16.12
N ASP A 435 14.49 -6.98 16.43
CA ASP A 435 15.82 -7.49 16.04
C ASP A 435 16.13 -8.80 16.79
N VAL A 436 15.80 -8.86 18.08
CA VAL A 436 15.94 -10.09 18.89
C VAL A 436 14.95 -11.16 18.42
N LEU A 437 13.72 -10.81 18.06
CA LEU A 437 12.75 -11.75 17.47
C LEU A 437 13.30 -12.36 16.18
N ALA A 438 13.88 -11.56 15.29
CA ALA A 438 14.52 -12.04 14.07
C ALA A 438 15.66 -13.02 14.37
N ALA A 439 16.49 -12.72 15.37
CA ALA A 439 17.55 -13.61 15.82
C ALA A 439 17.03 -14.95 16.35
N ARG A 440 15.90 -14.95 17.07
CA ARG A 440 15.25 -16.16 17.57
C ARG A 440 14.64 -17.02 16.44
N LEU A 441 14.01 -16.38 15.46
CA LEU A 441 13.43 -17.08 14.30
C LEU A 441 14.50 -17.77 13.45
N ASP A 442 15.62 -17.08 13.22
CA ASP A 442 16.77 -17.62 12.49
C ASP A 442 17.45 -18.80 13.22
N ALA A 443 17.55 -18.73 14.56
CA ALA A 443 18.18 -19.77 15.37
C ALA A 443 17.28 -20.97 15.71
N GLY A 444 15.96 -20.85 15.47
CA GLY A 444 14.99 -21.84 15.91
C GLY A 444 14.94 -23.07 15.01
N ALA A 445 15.15 -24.26 15.60
CA ALA A 445 15.08 -25.52 14.86
C ALA A 445 13.68 -25.74 14.25
N GLY A 446 13.62 -25.93 12.94
CA GLY A 446 12.36 -26.16 12.21
C GLY A 446 11.54 -24.90 11.96
N LEU A 447 12.03 -23.71 12.33
CA LEU A 447 11.38 -22.45 12.02
C LEU A 447 11.92 -21.85 10.70
N PRO A 448 11.08 -21.15 9.92
CA PRO A 448 11.56 -20.37 8.80
C PRO A 448 12.29 -19.11 9.28
N THR A 449 13.37 -18.73 8.58
CA THR A 449 14.04 -17.45 8.78
C THR A 449 13.23 -16.31 8.15
N MET A 450 12.16 -15.92 8.84
CA MET A 450 11.23 -14.89 8.40
C MET A 450 11.89 -13.52 8.31
N GLY A 451 11.36 -12.71 7.39
CA GLY A 451 11.54 -11.27 7.46
C GLY A 451 10.92 -10.71 8.73
N VAL A 452 11.59 -9.82 9.46
CA VAL A 452 10.99 -9.06 10.56
C VAL A 452 11.07 -7.57 10.24
N LEU A 453 9.92 -6.97 10.00
CA LEU A 453 9.75 -5.59 9.56
C LEU A 453 9.37 -4.72 10.75
N ASN A 454 10.23 -3.76 11.11
CA ASN A 454 9.96 -2.86 12.23
C ASN A 454 9.21 -1.61 11.74
N ALA A 455 7.89 -1.59 11.95
CA ALA A 455 7.02 -0.46 11.68
C ALA A 455 6.74 0.39 12.93
N GLY A 456 7.64 0.36 13.92
CA GLY A 456 7.64 1.25 15.07
C GLY A 456 7.80 2.71 14.68
N ILE A 457 7.08 3.61 15.35
CA ILE A 457 7.33 5.07 15.30
C ILE A 457 7.29 5.62 16.72
N ALA A 458 8.38 6.25 17.16
CA ALA A 458 8.44 6.85 18.47
C ALA A 458 7.31 7.87 18.75
N GLY A 459 6.57 7.67 19.86
CA GLY A 459 5.44 8.54 20.24
C GLY A 459 4.15 8.31 19.46
N ASN A 460 4.12 7.33 18.55
CA ASN A 460 2.95 7.05 17.74
C ASN A 460 1.77 6.54 18.56
N ARG A 461 0.57 6.74 18.01
CA ARG A 461 -0.71 6.42 18.63
C ARG A 461 -1.51 5.50 17.73
N VAL A 462 -2.40 4.73 18.34
CA VAL A 462 -3.32 3.85 17.63
C VAL A 462 -4.35 4.67 16.86
N THR A 463 -4.92 5.69 17.51
CA THR A 463 -6.20 6.30 17.07
C THR A 463 -6.12 7.72 16.55
N ARG A 464 -5.04 8.46 16.86
CA ARG A 464 -4.93 9.88 16.52
C ARG A 464 -3.58 10.25 15.96
N ASP A 465 -3.58 11.07 14.93
CA ASP A 465 -2.38 11.58 14.30
C ASP A 465 -1.66 12.56 15.25
N LEU A 466 -0.33 12.43 15.37
CA LEU A 466 0.50 13.44 16.02
C LEU A 466 1.07 14.41 14.98
N TYR A 467 1.39 13.88 13.79
CA TYR A 467 1.68 14.64 12.60
C TYR A 467 0.47 14.56 11.65
N PRO A 468 -0.13 15.69 11.23
CA PRO A 468 -1.34 15.68 10.40
C PRO A 468 -1.13 15.16 8.97
N GLY A 469 0.11 14.91 8.53
CA GLY A 469 0.40 14.38 7.20
C GLY A 469 0.56 15.41 6.08
N GLU A 470 0.58 16.71 6.43
CA GLU A 470 0.79 17.80 5.49
C GLU A 470 1.79 18.82 6.05
N GLY A 471 2.57 19.43 5.15
CA GLY A 471 3.62 20.38 5.49
C GLY A 471 4.79 19.76 6.25
N VAL A 472 5.74 20.60 6.69
CA VAL A 472 6.83 20.15 7.55
C VAL A 472 6.28 19.74 8.91
N ALA A 473 6.64 18.55 9.35
CA ALA A 473 6.18 17.94 10.58
C ALA A 473 6.70 18.73 11.80
N PRO A 474 5.80 19.28 12.65
CA PRO A 474 6.20 19.93 13.90
C PRO A 474 6.65 18.91 14.96
N HIS A 475 6.24 17.64 14.79
CA HIS A 475 6.59 16.53 15.65
C HIS A 475 6.76 15.26 14.79
N VAL A 476 7.67 14.38 15.20
CA VAL A 476 8.00 13.15 14.47
C VAL A 476 7.30 11.90 15.02
N GLY A 477 6.14 12.05 15.63
CA GLY A 477 5.34 10.93 16.14
C GLY A 477 4.41 10.27 15.11
N GLY A 478 4.48 10.73 13.86
CA GLY A 478 3.76 10.17 12.73
C GLY A 478 2.24 10.33 12.76
N VAL A 479 1.64 9.83 11.70
CA VAL A 479 0.20 9.60 11.58
C VAL A 479 -0.18 8.34 12.37
N SER A 480 -1.42 8.24 12.83
CA SER A 480 -1.93 7.11 13.62
C SER A 480 -1.76 5.77 12.92
N MET A 481 -1.71 4.69 13.70
CA MET A 481 -1.65 3.33 13.17
C MET A 481 -2.84 3.00 12.26
N LEU A 482 -4.03 3.49 12.59
CA LEU A 482 -5.23 3.33 11.74
C LEU A 482 -5.07 3.96 10.36
N HIS A 483 -4.37 5.09 10.24
CA HIS A 483 -4.08 5.75 8.96
C HIS A 483 -2.89 5.11 8.22
N ARG A 484 -1.83 4.69 8.93
CA ARG A 484 -0.63 4.14 8.25
C ARG A 484 -0.61 2.65 8.00
N ALA A 485 -1.49 1.85 8.61
CA ALA A 485 -1.49 0.40 8.39
C ALA A 485 -1.54 -0.02 6.90
N PRO A 486 -2.32 0.64 6.01
CA PRO A 486 -2.26 0.37 4.58
C PRO A 486 -0.85 0.47 3.97
N ARG A 487 -0.07 1.47 4.37
CA ARG A 487 1.28 1.73 3.87
C ARG A 487 2.34 0.88 4.59
N ASP A 488 2.30 0.85 5.92
CA ASP A 488 3.38 0.32 6.76
C ASP A 488 3.21 -1.17 7.10
N VAL A 489 2.06 -1.78 6.75
CA VAL A 489 1.80 -3.22 6.94
C VAL A 489 1.36 -3.84 5.62
N PHE A 490 0.24 -3.38 5.07
CA PHE A 490 -0.47 -4.09 4.00
C PHE A 490 0.18 -3.90 2.62
N ALA A 491 1.03 -2.90 2.44
CA ALA A 491 1.78 -2.66 1.20
C ALA A 491 3.13 -3.39 1.13
N HIS A 492 3.55 -4.04 2.22
CA HIS A 492 4.78 -4.82 2.21
C HIS A 492 4.57 -6.21 1.59
N ASN A 493 5.53 -6.63 0.77
CA ASN A 493 5.48 -7.93 0.12
C ASN A 493 5.80 -9.07 1.10
N GLY A 494 5.09 -10.17 0.95
CA GLY A 494 5.36 -11.41 1.69
C GLY A 494 4.88 -11.40 3.15
N VAL A 495 4.15 -10.38 3.60
CA VAL A 495 3.65 -10.34 4.99
C VAL A 495 2.70 -11.51 5.25
N ARG A 496 2.89 -12.19 6.38
CA ARG A 496 2.10 -13.34 6.86
C ARG A 496 1.47 -13.10 8.23
N ALA A 497 2.09 -12.24 9.02
CA ALA A 497 1.60 -11.88 10.34
C ALA A 497 1.94 -10.43 10.68
N VAL A 498 1.12 -9.84 11.55
CA VAL A 498 1.38 -8.55 12.20
C VAL A 498 1.32 -8.72 13.71
N VAL A 499 2.25 -8.09 14.42
CA VAL A 499 2.24 -7.95 15.87
C VAL A 499 2.01 -6.47 16.17
N VAL A 500 0.92 -6.16 16.88
CA VAL A 500 0.57 -4.80 17.28
C VAL A 500 0.93 -4.58 18.75
N PHE A 501 1.80 -3.61 19.02
CA PHE A 501 2.17 -3.24 20.38
C PHE A 501 2.23 -1.72 20.55
N ALA A 502 1.11 -1.15 21.02
CA ALA A 502 0.93 0.27 21.27
C ALA A 502 -0.36 0.59 22.04
N GLY A 503 -0.51 1.85 22.42
CA GLY A 503 -1.72 2.40 23.04
C GLY A 503 -1.43 3.26 24.26
N ILE A 504 -0.24 3.13 24.85
CA ILE A 504 0.13 3.91 26.04
C ILE A 504 0.23 5.41 25.72
N ASN A 505 0.68 5.77 24.51
CA ASN A 505 0.73 7.16 24.06
C ASN A 505 -0.65 7.79 23.83
N ASP A 506 -1.66 6.98 23.46
CA ASP A 506 -3.06 7.43 23.38
C ASP A 506 -3.56 7.78 24.78
N LEU A 507 -3.39 6.86 25.75
CA LEU A 507 -3.80 7.07 27.15
C LEU A 507 -3.11 8.28 27.79
N ARG A 508 -1.78 8.40 27.63
CA ARG A 508 -0.99 9.56 28.09
C ARG A 508 -1.38 10.88 27.45
N SER A 509 -2.19 10.85 26.39
CA SER A 509 -2.77 12.04 25.75
C SER A 509 -4.25 12.28 26.07
N GLY A 510 -4.82 11.48 26.99
CA GLY A 510 -6.20 11.61 27.42
C GLY A 510 -7.22 10.91 26.52
N VAL A 511 -6.79 9.99 25.64
CA VAL A 511 -7.74 9.16 24.87
C VAL A 511 -8.35 8.12 25.81
N PRO A 512 -9.69 7.95 25.83
CA PRO A 512 -10.34 6.93 26.65
C PRO A 512 -9.88 5.51 26.30
N ALA A 513 -9.74 4.64 27.30
CA ALA A 513 -9.28 3.26 27.16
C ALA A 513 -10.13 2.45 26.16
N GLU A 514 -11.44 2.65 26.17
CA GLU A 514 -12.39 1.99 25.27
C GLU A 514 -12.11 2.35 23.80
N THR A 515 -11.75 3.60 23.53
CA THR A 515 -11.37 4.08 22.20
C THR A 515 -10.06 3.45 21.74
N VAL A 516 -9.08 3.32 22.64
CA VAL A 516 -7.79 2.66 22.35
C VAL A 516 -8.02 1.18 22.03
N ALA A 517 -8.77 0.47 22.87
CA ALA A 517 -9.07 -0.94 22.66
C ALA A 517 -9.85 -1.19 21.36
N ALA A 518 -10.86 -0.36 21.06
CA ALA A 518 -11.60 -0.44 19.80
C ALA A 518 -10.70 -0.18 18.57
N GLY A 519 -9.73 0.73 18.69
CA GLY A 519 -8.73 0.99 17.64
C GLY A 519 -7.81 -0.21 17.38
N LEU A 520 -7.37 -0.89 18.44
CA LEU A 520 -6.58 -2.12 18.33
C LEU A 520 -7.38 -3.26 17.67
N GLU A 521 -8.64 -3.44 18.06
CA GLU A 521 -9.55 -4.42 17.46
C GLU A 521 -9.83 -4.13 15.97
N GLU A 522 -10.00 -2.85 15.61
CA GLU A 522 -10.15 -2.41 14.22
C GLU A 522 -8.92 -2.74 13.38
N LEU A 523 -7.71 -2.48 13.89
CA LEU A 523 -6.47 -2.89 13.22
C LEU A 523 -6.43 -4.40 12.98
N GLY A 524 -6.83 -5.18 13.99
CA GLY A 524 -6.88 -6.63 13.88
C GLY A 524 -7.86 -7.12 12.81
N ARG A 525 -9.08 -6.54 12.75
CA ARG A 525 -10.04 -6.89 11.69
C ARG A 525 -9.52 -6.56 10.30
N ARG A 526 -8.96 -5.35 10.10
CA ARG A 526 -8.39 -4.94 8.80
C ARG A 526 -7.25 -5.84 8.33
N ALA A 527 -6.45 -6.36 9.27
CA ALA A 527 -5.38 -7.30 8.99
C ALA A 527 -5.92 -8.71 8.65
N ARG A 528 -6.92 -9.21 9.38
CA ARG A 528 -7.60 -10.49 9.07
C ARG A 528 -8.29 -10.48 7.71
N GLU A 529 -8.93 -9.38 7.34
CA GLU A 529 -9.52 -9.18 5.99
C GLU A 529 -8.49 -9.37 4.87
N ARG A 530 -7.19 -9.21 5.16
CA ARG A 530 -6.07 -9.42 4.23
C ARG A 530 -5.39 -10.77 4.40
N GLY A 531 -6.01 -11.70 5.13
CA GLY A 531 -5.49 -13.04 5.40
C GLY A 531 -4.25 -13.06 6.30
N LEU A 532 -3.96 -11.97 7.02
CA LEU A 532 -2.83 -11.92 7.94
C LEU A 532 -3.20 -12.54 9.28
N ARG A 533 -2.24 -13.24 9.88
CA ARG A 533 -2.32 -13.54 11.31
C ARG A 533 -2.07 -12.30 12.14
N VAL A 534 -2.81 -12.15 13.22
CA VAL A 534 -2.80 -10.93 14.02
C VAL A 534 -2.47 -11.26 15.47
N PHE A 535 -1.37 -10.70 15.95
CA PHE A 535 -1.00 -10.73 17.35
C PHE A 535 -1.09 -9.33 17.94
N VAL A 536 -1.51 -9.23 19.19
CA VAL A 536 -1.54 -7.96 19.93
C VAL A 536 -0.90 -8.14 21.29
N ALA A 537 -0.16 -7.14 21.76
CA ALA A 537 0.47 -7.16 23.07
C ALA A 537 -0.26 -6.27 24.09
N THR A 538 -0.30 -6.70 25.35
CA THR A 538 -0.76 -5.85 26.46
C THR A 538 0.19 -4.64 26.63
N LEU A 539 -0.37 -3.51 27.07
CA LEU A 539 0.35 -2.26 27.29
C LEU A 539 1.29 -2.41 28.50
N ALA A 540 2.57 -2.16 28.28
CA ALA A 540 3.60 -2.21 29.32
C ALA A 540 3.34 -1.21 30.46
N PRO A 541 3.77 -1.52 31.70
CA PRO A 541 3.69 -0.59 32.82
C PRO A 541 4.54 0.66 32.57
N CYS A 542 4.11 1.80 33.13
CA CYS A 542 4.84 3.07 32.98
C CYS A 542 4.82 3.96 34.24
N GLY A 543 4.47 3.40 35.38
CA GLY A 543 4.46 4.09 36.67
C GLY A 543 5.84 4.64 37.02
N GLY A 544 5.88 5.92 37.38
CA GLY A 544 7.13 6.68 37.58
C GLY A 544 7.39 7.69 36.46
N GLU A 545 6.82 7.50 35.26
CA GLU A 545 6.88 8.52 34.21
C GLU A 545 5.82 9.60 34.44
N ALA A 546 6.19 10.87 34.21
CA ALA A 546 5.39 12.03 34.62
C ALA A 546 3.98 12.09 34.00
N ARG A 547 3.77 11.55 32.79
CA ARG A 547 2.45 11.50 32.15
C ARG A 547 1.67 10.22 32.45
N CYS A 548 2.28 9.26 33.14
CA CYS A 548 1.60 8.05 33.60
C CYS A 548 0.92 8.28 34.96
N THR A 549 -0.14 9.07 34.93
CA THR A 549 -0.99 9.36 36.09
C THR A 549 -1.79 8.13 36.54
N GLU A 550 -2.42 8.20 37.71
CA GLU A 550 -3.36 7.16 38.17
C GLU A 550 -4.52 6.91 37.18
N GLU A 551 -4.93 7.94 36.44
CA GLU A 551 -5.94 7.80 35.39
C GLU A 551 -5.41 7.01 34.19
N VAL A 552 -4.16 7.27 33.78
CA VAL A 552 -3.50 6.51 32.71
C VAL A 552 -3.30 5.06 33.14
N GLU A 553 -2.89 4.79 34.38
CA GLU A 553 -2.75 3.41 34.88
C GLU A 553 -4.09 2.69 34.90
N ARG A 554 -5.17 3.35 35.34
CA ARG A 554 -6.52 2.77 35.30
C ARG A 554 -6.92 2.44 33.86
N GLY A 555 -6.69 3.36 32.92
CA GLY A 555 -6.95 3.14 31.50
C GLY A 555 -6.12 1.99 30.93
N ARG A 556 -4.85 1.88 31.32
CA ARG A 556 -3.95 0.80 30.90
C ARG A 556 -4.45 -0.56 31.37
N GLN A 557 -4.86 -0.67 32.63
CA GLN A 557 -5.47 -1.89 33.16
C GLN A 557 -6.77 -2.25 32.45
N GLN A 558 -7.61 -1.26 32.11
CA GLN A 558 -8.83 -1.49 31.33
C GLN A 558 -8.53 -2.05 29.93
N VAL A 559 -7.59 -1.44 29.20
CA VAL A 559 -7.16 -1.96 27.88
C VAL A 559 -6.60 -3.37 28.02
N ASN A 560 -5.70 -3.60 28.98
CA ASN A 560 -5.07 -4.91 29.19
C ASN A 560 -6.07 -5.99 29.58
N ALA A 561 -7.04 -5.68 30.44
CA ALA A 561 -8.11 -6.60 30.79
C ALA A 561 -8.95 -6.97 29.56
N ARG A 562 -9.28 -6.00 28.71
CA ARG A 562 -10.01 -6.23 27.46
C ARG A 562 -9.22 -7.09 26.47
N LEU A 563 -7.92 -6.83 26.31
CA LEU A 563 -7.06 -7.65 25.46
C LEU A 563 -6.94 -9.09 25.99
N ARG A 564 -6.75 -9.28 27.30
CA ARG A 564 -6.72 -10.63 27.90
C ARG A 564 -8.04 -11.37 27.71
N ALA A 565 -9.18 -10.70 27.88
CA ALA A 565 -10.48 -11.30 27.59
C ALA A 565 -10.64 -11.68 26.11
N ALA A 566 -10.11 -10.86 25.19
CA ALA A 566 -10.09 -11.16 23.76
C ALA A 566 -9.20 -12.37 23.40
N ALA A 567 -8.30 -12.83 24.28
CA ALA A 567 -7.53 -14.06 24.06
C ALA A 567 -8.40 -15.32 24.18
N GLU A 568 -9.49 -15.23 24.95
CA GLU A 568 -10.41 -16.34 25.22
C GLU A 568 -11.66 -16.29 24.34
N ASP A 569 -11.89 -15.17 23.63
CA ASP A 569 -13.05 -14.95 22.77
C ASP A 569 -12.84 -15.56 21.36
N PRO A 570 -13.66 -16.54 20.93
CA PRO A 570 -13.61 -17.08 19.57
C PRO A 570 -13.91 -16.05 18.47
N GLY A 571 -14.61 -14.95 18.81
CA GLY A 571 -14.89 -13.83 17.91
C GLY A 571 -13.77 -12.79 17.83
N SER A 572 -12.68 -12.99 18.57
CA SER A 572 -11.56 -12.07 18.63
C SER A 572 -10.91 -11.86 17.26
N PRO A 573 -10.55 -10.61 16.91
CA PRO A 573 -9.79 -10.35 15.69
C PRO A 573 -8.32 -10.77 15.81
N PHE A 574 -7.88 -11.29 16.96
CA PHE A 574 -6.49 -11.68 17.21
C PHE A 574 -6.33 -13.21 17.18
N ASP A 575 -5.24 -13.70 16.59
CA ASP A 575 -4.79 -15.10 16.68
C ASP A 575 -3.97 -15.36 17.95
N GLY A 576 -3.50 -14.30 18.61
CA GLY A 576 -2.85 -14.40 19.92
C GLY A 576 -2.72 -13.05 20.62
N VAL A 577 -2.79 -13.10 21.94
CA VAL A 577 -2.54 -11.95 22.82
C VAL A 577 -1.30 -12.26 23.65
N TRP A 578 -0.28 -11.40 23.57
CA TRP A 578 0.96 -11.57 24.32
C TRP A 578 1.00 -10.64 25.53
N ASP A 579 1.16 -11.20 26.73
CA ASP A 579 1.10 -10.42 27.96
C ASP A 579 2.43 -9.74 28.30
N PHE A 580 2.80 -8.75 27.49
CA PHE A 580 4.02 -7.96 27.66
C PHE A 580 4.04 -7.15 28.97
N ASP A 581 2.88 -6.76 29.50
CA ASP A 581 2.74 -6.23 30.86
C ASP A 581 3.29 -7.22 31.90
N ALA A 582 2.86 -8.48 31.86
CA ALA A 582 3.31 -9.49 32.81
C ALA A 582 4.82 -9.80 32.69
N VAL A 583 5.38 -9.69 31.49
CA VAL A 583 6.82 -9.87 31.24
C VAL A 583 7.65 -8.75 31.87
N LEU A 584 7.17 -7.51 31.81
CA LEU A 584 7.96 -6.34 32.15
C LEU A 584 7.74 -5.80 33.56
N ARG A 585 6.57 -6.07 34.18
CA ARG A 585 6.19 -5.46 35.45
C ARG A 585 7.03 -5.94 36.63
N ASP A 586 7.31 -5.02 37.54
CA ASP A 586 7.88 -5.33 38.84
C ASP A 586 6.84 -6.13 39.66
N PRO A 587 7.16 -7.35 40.17
CA PRO A 587 6.23 -8.10 41.02
C PRO A 587 5.91 -7.40 42.34
N GLU A 588 6.76 -6.50 42.84
CA GLU A 588 6.54 -5.74 44.08
C GLU A 588 5.80 -4.41 43.83
N ALA A 589 5.86 -3.87 42.61
CA ALA A 589 5.16 -2.66 42.18
C ALA A 589 4.63 -2.80 40.73
N PRO A 590 3.52 -3.53 40.52
CA PRO A 590 3.05 -3.96 39.19
C PRO A 590 2.71 -2.82 38.21
N GLU A 591 2.57 -1.59 38.68
CA GLU A 591 2.40 -0.41 37.84
C GLU A 591 3.72 0.07 37.19
N ARG A 592 4.87 -0.46 37.61
CA ARG A 592 6.22 -0.06 37.16
C ARG A 592 6.92 -1.14 36.36
N LEU A 593 7.87 -0.72 35.53
CA LEU A 593 8.85 -1.62 34.93
C LEU A 593 9.73 -2.22 36.04
N LEU A 594 10.05 -3.51 35.93
CA LEU A 594 11.06 -4.16 36.76
C LEU A 594 12.38 -3.37 36.61
N PRO A 595 13.08 -2.99 37.69
CA PRO A 595 14.28 -2.13 37.60
C PRO A 595 15.38 -2.68 36.68
N ALA A 596 15.49 -4.00 36.53
CA ALA A 596 16.45 -4.63 35.61
C ALA A 596 16.08 -4.45 34.12
N TYR A 597 14.82 -4.13 33.84
CA TYR A 597 14.28 -3.91 32.50
C TYR A 597 14.08 -2.44 32.18
N ASP A 598 13.98 -1.57 33.17
CA ASP A 598 13.80 -0.13 32.99
C ASP A 598 15.04 0.52 32.38
N SER A 599 14.88 1.34 31.33
CA SER A 599 15.96 2.17 30.78
C SER A 599 16.33 3.35 31.68
N GLY A 600 15.52 3.61 32.72
CA GLY A 600 15.66 4.68 33.69
C GLY A 600 14.68 5.84 33.47
N ASP A 601 13.88 5.79 32.40
CA ASP A 601 12.84 6.78 32.11
C ASP A 601 11.43 6.34 32.53
N HIS A 602 11.33 5.12 33.09
CA HIS A 602 10.10 4.51 33.60
C HIS A 602 9.02 4.25 32.53
N LEU A 603 9.36 4.34 31.24
CA LEU A 603 8.43 4.08 30.12
C LEU A 603 8.99 3.07 29.12
N HIS A 604 10.27 3.19 28.78
CA HIS A 604 10.91 2.35 27.79
C HIS A 604 11.75 1.26 28.48
N PRO A 605 11.58 -0.01 28.08
CA PRO A 605 12.52 -1.04 28.47
C PRO A 605 13.90 -0.80 27.85
N GLY A 606 14.98 -1.04 28.60
CA GLY A 606 16.33 -1.15 28.06
C GLY A 606 16.56 -2.49 27.34
N ASP A 607 17.79 -2.74 26.89
CA ASP A 607 18.16 -3.96 26.14
C ASP A 607 17.71 -5.26 26.81
N ALA A 608 17.78 -5.34 28.14
CA ALA A 608 17.34 -6.51 28.90
C ALA A 608 15.82 -6.72 28.82
N GLY A 609 15.03 -5.66 28.97
CA GLY A 609 13.57 -5.74 28.87
C GLY A 609 13.09 -6.00 27.44
N LEU A 610 13.70 -5.36 26.44
CA LEU A 610 13.39 -5.61 25.02
C LEU A 610 13.72 -7.06 24.61
N ARG A 611 14.81 -7.64 25.14
CA ARG A 611 15.10 -9.06 24.98
C ARG A 611 14.05 -9.93 25.65
N ALA A 612 13.65 -9.63 26.88
CA ALA A 612 12.63 -10.39 27.61
C ALA A 612 11.29 -10.41 26.86
N LEU A 613 10.87 -9.27 26.27
CA LEU A 613 9.70 -9.21 25.39
C LEU A 613 9.85 -10.20 24.23
N ALA A 614 10.95 -10.09 23.48
CA ALA A 614 11.19 -10.94 22.34
C ALA A 614 11.25 -12.42 22.72
N GLU A 615 11.82 -12.79 23.87
CA GLU A 615 11.92 -14.17 24.37
C GLU A 615 10.57 -14.76 24.80
N SER A 616 9.64 -13.93 25.27
CA SER A 616 8.29 -14.35 25.66
C SER A 616 7.41 -14.79 24.47
N VAL A 617 7.77 -14.41 23.24
CA VAL A 617 7.00 -14.70 22.03
C VAL A 617 7.02 -16.19 21.70
N ASN A 618 5.84 -16.77 21.47
CA ASN A 618 5.69 -18.13 20.93
C ASN A 618 5.92 -18.12 19.41
N LEU A 619 7.10 -18.57 18.99
CA LEU A 619 7.51 -18.52 17.59
C LEU A 619 6.70 -19.47 16.68
N TYR A 620 6.36 -20.67 17.16
CA TYR A 620 5.56 -21.63 16.38
C TYR A 620 4.15 -21.12 16.14
N GLN A 621 3.54 -20.48 17.14
CA GLN A 621 2.23 -19.83 16.95
C GLN A 621 2.35 -18.70 15.91
N LEU A 622 3.42 -17.90 15.98
CA LEU A 622 3.65 -16.76 15.09
C LEU A 622 3.83 -17.19 13.62
N VAL A 623 4.57 -18.28 13.37
CA VAL A 623 4.88 -18.74 12.00
C VAL A 623 3.95 -19.83 11.49
N GLY A 624 3.15 -20.46 12.36
CA GLY A 624 2.21 -21.55 12.02
C GLY A 624 2.95 -22.84 11.77
#